data_AF-A0A0F9GKV1-F1
#
_entry.id   AF-A0A0F9GKV1-F1
#
_cell.length_a   1.000
_cell.length_b   1.000
_cell.length_c   1.000
_cell.angle_alpha   90.00
_cell.angle_beta   90.00
_cell.angle_gamma   90.00
#
_symmetry.space_group_name_H-M   'P 1'
#
loop_
_entity.id
_entity.type
_entity.pdbx_description
1 polymer ?
#
loop_
_entity_poly.entity_id
_entity_poly.type
_entity_poly.pdbx_seq_one_letter_code
_entity_poly.pdbx_strand_id
1 'polypeptide(L)'
;MKRVGAEMQKLDKQAEKSAARNRQLERTATRAGLALTAFAAAGAVALFSATKLAARVETLGVVTRQLGKTAGFSADEIDKFEQSIKAQGITLRVTRESMALMMQSQIDLTHGTTLARMAQD
;
A
#
# COMPACT_ATOMS: atom_id res chain seq x y z
N MET A 1 -38.96 -59.39 -6.69
CA MET A 1 -37.82 -58.71 -6.02
C MET A 1 -36.69 -58.26 -6.96
N LYS A 2 -36.51 -58.81 -8.17
CA LYS A 2 -35.36 -58.48 -9.06
C LYS A 2 -35.36 -57.08 -9.70
N ARG A 3 -36.51 -56.40 -9.81
CA ARG A 3 -36.61 -55.06 -10.41
C ARG A 3 -36.15 -53.92 -9.48
N VAL A 4 -36.33 -54.09 -8.17
CA VAL A 4 -35.96 -53.08 -7.16
C VAL A 4 -34.44 -52.94 -7.01
N GLY A 5 -33.68 -54.04 -7.14
CA GLY A 5 -32.21 -54.01 -7.07
C GLY A 5 -31.53 -53.31 -8.25
N ALA A 6 -32.16 -53.29 -9.44
CA ALA A 6 -31.61 -52.64 -10.63
C ALA A 6 -31.81 -51.12 -10.63
N GLU A 7 -32.88 -50.62 -10.00
CA GLU A 7 -33.09 -49.18 -9.78
C GLU A 7 -32.19 -48.63 -8.67
N MET A 8 -32.02 -49.35 -7.56
CA MET A 8 -31.08 -48.97 -6.50
C MET A 8 -29.64 -48.86 -7.00
N GLN A 9 -29.17 -49.79 -7.84
CA GLN A 9 -27.82 -49.70 -8.43
C GLN A 9 -27.63 -48.49 -9.37
N LYS A 10 -28.69 -48.00 -10.01
CA LYS A 10 -28.63 -46.79 -10.85
C LYS A 10 -28.62 -45.52 -9.99
N LEU A 11 -29.39 -45.52 -8.91
CA LEU A 11 -29.40 -44.46 -7.90
C LEU A 11 -28.05 -44.34 -7.19
N ASP A 12 -27.41 -45.45 -6.79
CA ASP A 12 -26.08 -45.44 -6.17
C ASP A 12 -25.01 -44.90 -7.14
N LYS A 13 -25.03 -45.32 -8.41
CA LYS A 13 -24.10 -44.81 -9.43
C LYS A 13 -24.33 -43.32 -9.77
N GLN A 14 -25.57 -42.83 -9.65
CA GLN A 14 -25.88 -41.40 -9.79
C GLN A 14 -25.47 -40.62 -8.53
N ALA A 15 -25.64 -41.19 -7.34
CA ALA A 15 -25.21 -40.59 -6.08
C ALA A 15 -23.68 -40.50 -6.00
N GLU A 16 -22.94 -41.53 -6.43
CA GLU A 16 -21.46 -41.51 -6.49
C GLU A 16 -20.94 -40.48 -7.49
N LYS A 17 -21.53 -40.41 -8.68
CA LYS A 17 -21.15 -39.39 -9.68
C LYS A 17 -21.48 -37.98 -9.21
N SER A 18 -22.59 -37.81 -8.49
CA SER A 18 -22.97 -36.53 -7.89
C SER A 18 -22.08 -36.16 -6.71
N ALA A 19 -21.66 -37.12 -5.89
CA ALA A 19 -20.71 -36.91 -4.80
C ALA A 19 -19.29 -36.60 -5.31
N ALA A 20 -18.83 -37.27 -6.37
CA ALA A 20 -17.55 -37.00 -7.01
C ALA A 20 -17.53 -35.61 -7.69
N ARG A 21 -18.65 -35.25 -8.35
CA ARG A 21 -18.85 -33.93 -8.94
C ARG A 21 -18.94 -32.84 -7.88
N ASN A 22 -19.65 -33.08 -6.77
CA ASN A 22 -19.69 -32.15 -5.63
C ASN A 22 -18.32 -31.97 -4.98
N ARG A 23 -17.53 -33.04 -4.80
CA ARG A 23 -16.16 -32.93 -4.27
C ARG A 23 -15.21 -32.18 -5.21
N GLN A 24 -15.37 -32.33 -6.53
CA GLN A 24 -14.60 -31.56 -7.51
C GLN A 24 -15.03 -30.10 -7.56
N LEU A 25 -16.34 -29.83 -7.49
CA LEU A 25 -16.91 -28.49 -7.40
C LEU A 25 -16.49 -27.78 -6.10
N GLU A 26 -16.55 -28.47 -4.96
CA GLU A 26 -16.08 -27.95 -3.66
C GLU A 26 -14.59 -27.63 -3.74
N ARG A 27 -13.73 -28.53 -4.23
CA ARG A 27 -12.29 -28.25 -4.34
C ARG A 27 -12.00 -27.07 -5.26
N THR A 28 -12.75 -26.92 -6.36
CA THR A 28 -12.56 -25.82 -7.31
C THR A 28 -13.10 -24.52 -6.74
N ALA A 29 -14.28 -24.53 -6.10
CA ALA A 29 -14.89 -23.39 -5.45
C ALA A 29 -14.08 -22.91 -4.24
N THR A 30 -13.50 -23.83 -3.45
CA THR A 30 -12.65 -23.48 -2.30
C THR A 30 -11.34 -22.85 -2.77
N ARG A 31 -10.73 -23.37 -3.85
CA ARG A 31 -9.51 -22.80 -4.42
C ARG A 31 -9.76 -21.45 -5.11
N ALA A 32 -10.86 -21.32 -5.85
CA ALA A 32 -11.25 -20.05 -6.47
C ALA A 32 -11.62 -19.01 -5.41
N GLY A 33 -12.35 -19.41 -4.38
CA GLY A 33 -12.70 -18.58 -3.22
C GLY A 33 -11.44 -18.10 -2.48
N LEU A 34 -10.48 -18.99 -2.21
CA LEU A 34 -9.19 -18.63 -1.61
C LEU A 34 -8.35 -17.71 -2.51
N ALA A 35 -8.33 -17.95 -3.82
CA ALA A 35 -7.59 -17.10 -4.75
C ALA A 35 -8.16 -15.68 -4.80
N LEU A 36 -9.50 -15.55 -4.86
CA LEU A 36 -10.17 -14.25 -4.86
C LEU A 36 -9.99 -13.50 -3.53
N THR A 37 -10.10 -14.19 -2.39
CA THR A 37 -9.88 -13.55 -1.08
C THR A 37 -8.43 -13.15 -0.88
N ALA A 38 -7.46 -13.98 -1.31
CA ALA A 38 -6.04 -13.63 -1.27
C ALA A 38 -5.73 -12.41 -2.15
N PHE A 39 -6.30 -12.35 -3.36
CA PHE A 39 -6.12 -11.20 -4.25
C PHE A 39 -6.75 -9.92 -3.69
N ALA A 40 -7.97 -10.01 -3.15
CA ALA A 40 -8.64 -8.88 -2.51
C ALA A 40 -7.86 -8.38 -1.28
N ALA A 41 -7.33 -9.30 -0.46
CA ALA A 41 -6.51 -8.96 0.69
C ALA A 41 -5.20 -8.27 0.25
N ALA A 42 -4.51 -8.80 -0.76
CA ALA A 42 -3.29 -8.18 -1.30
C ALA A 42 -3.56 -6.77 -1.86
N GLY A 43 -4.66 -6.60 -2.61
CA GLY A 43 -5.10 -5.30 -3.11
C GLY A 43 -5.41 -4.30 -2.00
N ALA A 44 -6.12 -4.74 -0.95
CA ALA A 44 -6.39 -3.92 0.22
C ALA A 44 -5.10 -3.49 0.93
N VAL A 45 -4.15 -4.41 1.17
CA VAL A 45 -2.86 -4.09 1.80
C VAL A 45 -2.07 -3.08 0.98
N ALA A 46 -2.02 -3.24 -0.35
CA ALA A 46 -1.35 -2.30 -1.23
C ALA A 46 -2.00 -0.90 -1.17
N LEU A 47 -3.33 -0.83 -1.20
CA LEU A 47 -4.07 0.42 -1.12
C LEU A 47 -3.89 1.11 0.23
N PHE A 48 -3.95 0.36 1.33
CA PHE A 48 -3.70 0.87 2.68
C PHE A 48 -2.25 1.36 2.85
N SER A 49 -1.29 0.70 2.22
CA SER A 49 0.11 1.12 2.28
C SER A 49 0.34 2.41 1.51
N ALA A 50 -0.23 2.52 0.30
CA ALA A 50 -0.16 3.73 -0.51
C ALA A 50 -0.83 4.93 0.16
N THR A 51 -2.04 4.73 0.71
CA THR A 51 -2.76 5.78 1.45
C THR A 51 -2.04 6.20 2.73
N LYS A 52 -1.48 5.26 3.51
CA LYS A 52 -0.64 5.61 4.68
C LYS A 52 0.61 6.40 4.28
N LEU A 53 1.25 6.06 3.17
CA LEU A 53 2.41 6.81 2.67
C LEU A 53 2.02 8.23 2.27
N ALA A 54 0.92 8.39 1.53
CA ALA A 54 0.39 9.70 1.15
C ALA A 54 0.03 10.53 2.39
N ALA A 55 -0.65 9.93 3.37
CA ALA A 55 -1.00 10.60 4.63
C ALA A 55 0.24 11.10 5.39
N ARG A 56 1.31 10.30 5.47
CA ARG A 56 2.57 10.75 6.12
C ARG A 56 3.20 11.93 5.39
N VAL A 57 3.25 11.87 4.07
CA VAL A 57 3.80 12.97 3.26
C VAL A 57 3.01 14.25 3.50
N GLU A 58 1.68 14.17 3.55
CA GLU A 58 0.82 15.32 3.83
C GLU A 58 1.03 15.86 5.25
N THR A 59 1.05 15.00 6.27
CA THR A 59 1.35 15.41 7.65
C THR A 59 2.71 16.10 7.75
N LEU A 60 3.74 15.57 7.08
CA LEU A 60 5.04 16.20 7.01
C LEU A 60 4.99 17.57 6.31
N GLY A 61 4.11 17.76 5.34
CA GLY A 61 3.88 19.06 4.70
C GLY A 61 3.29 20.08 5.66
N VAL A 62 2.33 19.67 6.50
CA VAL A 62 1.77 20.53 7.54
C VAL A 62 2.82 20.88 8.59
N VAL A 63 3.62 19.90 9.03
CA VAL A 63 4.69 20.10 10.03
C VAL A 63 5.77 21.04 9.50
N THR A 64 6.28 20.81 8.28
CA THR A 64 7.31 21.66 7.67
C THR A 64 6.81 23.10 7.46
N ARG A 65 5.55 23.30 7.01
CA ARG A 65 4.96 24.64 6.93
C ARG A 65 4.84 25.32 8.28
N GLN A 66 4.46 24.57 9.33
CA GLN A 66 4.35 25.12 10.67
C GLN A 66 5.73 25.49 11.25
N LEU A 67 6.72 24.61 11.11
CA LEU A 67 8.10 24.87 11.52
C LEU A 67 8.71 26.04 10.73
N GLY A 68 8.41 26.14 9.44
CA GLY A 68 8.76 27.25 8.58
C GLY A 68 8.30 28.60 9.08
N LYS A 69 7.00 28.70 9.39
CA LYS A 69 6.42 29.91 9.97
C LYS A 69 7.12 30.31 11.27
N THR A 70 7.48 29.33 12.11
CA THR A 70 8.23 29.57 13.35
C THR A 70 9.68 29.99 13.08
N ALA A 71 10.32 29.45 12.05
CA ALA A 71 11.67 29.77 11.63
C ALA A 71 11.76 31.05 10.78
N GLY A 72 10.64 31.74 10.52
CA GLY A 72 10.60 32.99 9.75
C GLY A 72 10.48 32.81 8.23
N PHE A 73 10.29 31.59 7.74
CA PHE A 73 10.07 31.32 6.31
C PHE A 73 8.58 31.37 5.94
N SER A 74 8.30 31.93 4.77
CA SER A 74 6.99 31.87 4.13
C SER A 74 6.70 30.47 3.56
N ALA A 75 5.41 30.19 3.33
CA ALA A 75 5.01 28.93 2.71
C ALA A 75 5.60 28.75 1.30
N ASP A 76 5.70 29.84 0.54
CA ASP A 76 6.24 29.83 -0.83
C ASP A 76 7.75 29.54 -0.85
N GLU A 77 8.50 30.03 0.14
CA GLU A 77 9.93 29.74 0.26
C GLU A 77 10.16 28.26 0.56
N ILE A 78 9.34 27.68 1.45
CA ILE A 78 9.39 26.24 1.74
C ILE A 78 9.04 25.41 0.53
N ASP A 79 7.99 25.77 -0.21
CA ASP A 79 7.59 25.04 -1.41
C ASP A 79 8.70 25.13 -2.50
N LYS A 80 9.41 26.26 -2.59
CA LYS A 80 10.58 26.40 -3.48
C LYS A 80 11.76 25.53 -3.05
N PHE A 81 12.06 25.46 -1.76
CA PHE A 81 13.10 24.56 -1.22
C PHE A 81 12.74 23.08 -1.45
N GLU A 82 11.48 22.73 -1.25
CA GLU A 82 10.98 21.38 -1.52
C GLU A 82 11.15 21.01 -3.00
N GLN A 83 10.81 21.93 -3.91
CA GLN A 83 11.01 21.73 -5.35
C GLN A 83 12.48 21.60 -5.74
N SER A 84 13.38 22.39 -5.15
CA SER A 84 14.81 22.33 -5.48
C SER A 84 15.46 21.02 -5.01
N ILE A 85 15.05 20.49 -3.84
CA ILE A 85 15.51 19.18 -3.36
C ILE A 85 14.89 18.05 -4.20
N LYS A 86 13.60 18.16 -4.56
CA LYS A 86 12.93 17.20 -5.44
C LYS A 86 13.56 17.14 -6.84
N ALA A 87 14.03 18.26 -7.37
CA ALA A 87 14.72 18.32 -8.66
C ALA A 87 16.03 17.50 -8.68
N GLN A 88 16.59 17.18 -7.52
CA GLN A 88 17.76 16.29 -7.37
C GLN A 88 17.37 14.80 -7.31
N GLY A 89 16.12 14.45 -7.62
CA GLY A 89 15.64 13.06 -7.61
C GLY A 89 15.28 12.51 -6.23
N ILE A 90 15.22 13.37 -5.21
CA ILE A 90 14.87 12.97 -3.84
C ILE A 90 13.34 12.89 -3.69
N THR A 91 12.88 11.84 -3.01
CA THR A 91 11.45 11.67 -2.74
C THR A 91 10.91 12.72 -1.76
N LEU A 92 9.67 13.17 -1.96
CA LEU A 92 9.01 14.17 -1.10
C LEU A 92 9.05 13.85 0.39
N ARG A 93 8.90 12.57 0.75
CA ARG A 93 8.98 12.12 2.14
C ARG A 93 10.33 12.45 2.76
N VAL A 94 11.42 12.06 2.09
CA VAL A 94 12.79 12.30 2.57
C VAL A 94 13.08 13.80 2.60
N THR A 95 12.68 14.53 1.55
CA THR A 95 12.80 15.99 1.51
C THR A 95 12.17 16.65 2.73
N ARG A 96 10.89 16.35 3.02
CA ARG A 96 10.17 16.97 4.13
C ARG A 96 10.70 16.50 5.50
N GLU A 97 11.11 15.24 5.64
CA GLU A 97 11.76 14.74 6.86
C GLU A 97 13.07 15.50 7.13
N SER A 98 13.94 15.62 6.12
CA SER A 98 15.19 16.38 6.24
C SER A 98 14.96 17.86 6.53
N MET A 99 13.99 18.50 5.84
CA MET A 99 13.62 19.88 6.11
C MET A 99 13.11 20.08 7.54
N ALA A 100 12.27 19.17 8.04
CA ALA A 100 11.77 19.24 9.40
C ALA A 100 12.91 19.10 10.44
N LEU A 101 13.89 18.20 10.20
CA LEU A 101 15.08 18.10 11.05
C LEU A 101 15.93 19.36 10.99
N MET A 102 16.22 19.89 9.79
CA MET A 102 17.00 21.12 9.65
C MET A 102 16.34 22.30 10.37
N MET A 103 15.02 22.48 10.20
CA MET A 103 14.26 23.51 10.92
C MET A 103 14.30 23.32 12.43
N GLN A 104 14.17 22.08 12.93
CA GLN A 104 14.29 21.79 14.36
C GLN A 104 15.69 22.05 14.91
N SER A 105 16.73 21.75 14.12
CA SER A 105 18.12 21.99 14.47
C SER A 105 18.59 23.42 14.20
N GLN A 106 17.68 24.33 13.79
CA GLN A 106 18.00 25.71 13.41
C GLN A 106 19.07 25.82 12.31
N ILE A 107 19.16 24.79 11.47
CA ILE A 107 20.02 24.77 10.28
C ILE A 107 19.24 25.45 9.15
N ASP A 108 19.90 26.38 8.46
CA ASP A 108 19.30 27.07 7.32
C ASP A 108 19.02 26.09 6.16
N LEU A 109 17.79 26.17 5.63
CA LEU A 109 17.29 25.38 4.52
C LEU A 109 18.01 25.69 3.20
N THR A 110 18.67 26.86 3.10
CA THR A 110 19.54 27.20 1.96
C THR A 110 20.65 26.17 1.75
N HIS A 111 21.18 25.58 2.84
CA HIS A 111 22.15 24.51 2.80
C HIS A 111 21.54 23.13 2.55
N GLY A 112 20.20 23.02 2.58
CA GLY A 112 19.47 21.76 2.47
C GLY A 112 19.73 21.02 1.16
N THR A 113 19.94 21.74 0.05
CA THR A 113 20.27 21.10 -1.23
C THR A 113 21.67 20.47 -1.24
N THR A 114 22.64 21.11 -0.60
CA THR A 114 24.01 20.59 -0.43
C THR A 114 24.05 19.42 0.55
N LEU A 115 23.38 19.54 1.70
CA LEU A 115 23.24 18.46 2.69
C LEU A 115 22.55 17.24 2.08
N ALA A 116 21.52 17.47 1.26
CA ALA A 116 20.80 16.41 0.59
C ALA A 116 21.65 15.67 -0.45
N ARG A 117 22.54 16.37 -1.16
CA ARG A 117 23.52 15.76 -2.07
C ARG A 117 24.59 14.98 -1.29
N MET A 118 25.13 15.55 -0.22
CA MET A 118 26.10 14.87 0.65
C MET A 118 25.54 13.62 1.32
N ALA A 119 24.24 13.57 1.61
CA ALA A 119 23.59 12.40 2.17
C ALA A 119 23.31 11.30 1.13
N GLN A 120 23.42 11.61 -0.17
CA GLN A 120 23.27 10.66 -1.26
C GLN A 120 24.60 10.02 -1.70
N ASP A 121 25.72 10.73 -1.54
CA ASP A 121 27.09 10.23 -1.76
C ASP A 121 27.52 9.24 -0.65
#